data_AF-A0A7S3JTS3-F1
#
_entry.id   AF-A0A7S3JTS3-F1
#
_cell.length_a   1.000
_cell.length_b   1.000
_cell.length_c   1.000
_cell.angle_alpha   90.00
_cell.angle_beta   90.00
_cell.angle_gamma   90.00
#
_symmetry.space_group_name_H-M   'P 1'
#
loop_
_entity.id
_entity.type
_entity.pdbx_description
1 polymer ?
#
loop_
_entity_poly.entity_id
_entity_poly.type
_entity_poly.pdbx_seq_one_letter_code
_entity_poly.pdbx_strand_id
1 'polypeptide(L)'
;LSFLQNMEYGETDRVRSGDWVLLSTCEDKYLFVEARANEKFRVSRERISASELVGARFGTCFQVKGGRLVEEESTSIRFQDEQNMDASNKDNRDLTDNNRAQRMSTTEIENMKKSGASGEEIISALVAGSDTWDKKTEFSRAKYLKRKAKKYLPWIRVIKPTAATISRAFFHRATSGNKYIVLRPDALAALLSLSNLRCGLDVLCVDGTGGVLLGGVLERLGNEKCCGRAFVPCLDTQRCTLPPIDAIRRFNWPKSRIDNTIVPCRFISNQSDSPIFELPPHASPRALIVASKHNPISVLKMLLPFLLPSSAFAIYCDYLEPLALCLYQLQRRTDPTIPPTVNLVLSETWLRHFQILPNRTHPDMNMSATGGYLLSGTVLAASPLVT
;
A
#
# COMPACT_ATOMS: atom_id res chain seq x y z
N LEU A 1 25.53 18.85 4.40
CA LEU A 1 26.01 17.53 3.94
C LEU A 1 26.32 16.58 5.10
N SER A 2 26.73 17.06 6.28
CA SER A 2 26.92 16.24 7.50
C SER A 2 25.64 15.69 8.15
N PHE A 3 24.47 16.27 7.87
CA PHE A 3 23.18 15.77 8.38
C PHE A 3 22.73 14.45 7.71
N LEU A 4 23.24 14.13 6.52
CA LEU A 4 22.95 12.88 5.82
C LEU A 4 23.89 11.73 6.22
N GLN A 5 25.04 12.03 6.84
CA GLN A 5 26.00 11.01 7.31
C GLN A 5 25.64 10.42 8.69
N ASN A 6 24.71 11.05 9.42
CA ASN A 6 24.20 10.57 10.71
C ASN A 6 22.76 10.02 10.63
N MET A 7 22.29 9.59 9.45
CA MET A 7 21.26 8.54 9.44
C MET A 7 21.96 7.27 9.88
N GLU A 8 22.00 7.05 11.21
CA GLU A 8 22.32 5.74 11.77
C GLU A 8 21.42 4.71 11.06
N TYR A 9 21.98 3.96 10.12
CA TYR A 9 21.43 2.69 9.64
C TYR A 9 21.56 1.63 10.77
N GLY A 10 21.25 2.03 12.00
CA GLY A 10 21.38 1.26 13.24
C GLY A 10 20.05 0.62 13.58
N GLU A 11 20.06 -0.71 13.74
CA GLU A 11 19.02 -1.58 14.34
C GLU A 11 17.55 -1.50 13.85
N THR A 12 17.16 -0.48 13.09
CA THR A 12 15.79 -0.21 12.62
C THR A 12 15.54 -0.74 11.21
N ASP A 13 16.57 -1.31 10.58
CA ASP A 13 16.50 -1.89 9.23
C ASP A 13 16.39 -3.41 9.24
N ARG A 14 16.25 -4.01 10.42
CA ARG A 14 16.05 -5.46 10.61
C ARG A 14 14.71 -5.74 11.25
N VAL A 15 14.14 -6.88 10.90
CA VAL A 15 12.92 -7.43 11.49
C VAL A 15 13.20 -7.85 12.93
N ARG A 16 12.34 -7.45 13.86
CA ARG A 16 12.39 -7.86 15.27
C ARG A 16 11.30 -8.90 15.57
N SER A 17 11.47 -9.63 16.67
CA SER A 17 10.43 -10.54 17.15
C SER A 17 9.18 -9.74 17.53
N GLY A 18 8.02 -10.16 17.03
CA GLY A 18 6.73 -9.50 17.22
C GLY A 18 6.38 -8.42 16.18
N ASP A 19 7.32 -8.07 15.29
CA ASP A 19 7.04 -7.13 14.20
C ASP A 19 6.06 -7.74 13.19
N TRP A 20 5.13 -6.93 12.69
CA TRP A 20 4.43 -7.21 11.45
C TRP A 20 5.36 -6.97 10.26
N VAL A 21 5.55 -8.00 9.45
CA VAL A 21 6.38 -7.99 8.25
C VAL A 21 5.49 -8.05 7.03
N LEU A 22 5.75 -7.17 6.06
CA LEU A 22 5.16 -7.26 4.74
C LEU A 22 6.07 -8.10 3.84
N LEU A 23 5.52 -9.13 3.22
CA LEU A 23 6.23 -9.98 2.27
C LEU A 23 5.66 -9.77 0.87
N SER A 24 6.52 -9.65 -0.14
CA SER A 24 6.14 -9.85 -1.54
C SER A 24 6.60 -11.24 -1.97
N THR A 25 5.78 -11.93 -2.77
CA THR A 25 6.08 -13.28 -3.25
C THR A 25 6.41 -13.28 -4.73
N CYS A 26 7.01 -14.38 -5.21
CA CYS A 26 7.16 -14.68 -6.64
C CYS A 26 5.85 -14.64 -7.44
N GLU A 27 4.70 -14.73 -6.76
CA GLU A 27 3.38 -14.64 -7.36
C GLU A 27 2.87 -13.19 -7.53
N ASP A 28 3.69 -12.20 -7.23
CA ASP A 28 3.32 -10.78 -7.18
C ASP A 28 2.23 -10.50 -6.14
N LYS A 29 2.13 -11.36 -5.11
CA LYS A 29 1.18 -11.23 -4.00
C LYS A 29 1.86 -10.64 -2.77
N TYR A 30 1.05 -10.06 -1.90
CA TYR A 30 1.48 -9.50 -0.62
C TYR A 30 0.91 -10.29 0.57
N LEU A 31 1.75 -10.57 1.56
CA LEU A 31 1.38 -11.23 2.81
C LEU A 31 1.80 -10.37 4.00
N PHE A 32 0.94 -10.27 5.01
CA PHE A 32 1.29 -9.71 6.31
C PHE A 32 1.51 -10.86 7.27
N VAL A 33 2.67 -10.91 7.91
CA VAL A 33 3.07 -11.98 8.83
C VAL A 33 3.65 -11.37 10.09
N GLU A 34 3.21 -11.82 11.26
CA GLU A 34 3.82 -11.43 12.53
C GLU A 34 5.06 -12.32 12.77
N ALA A 35 6.24 -11.71 12.86
CA ALA A 35 7.52 -12.43 13.01
C ALA A 35 7.70 -12.96 14.44
N ARG A 36 7.06 -14.10 14.75
CA ARG A 36 7.11 -14.73 16.07
C ARG A 36 7.27 -16.26 15.99
N ALA A 37 7.78 -16.88 17.05
CA ALA A 37 8.11 -18.31 17.09
C ALA A 37 6.94 -19.26 16.77
N ASN A 38 5.73 -18.93 17.22
CA ASN A 38 4.57 -19.81 17.08
C ASN A 38 3.74 -19.53 15.80
N GLU A 39 4.12 -18.53 15.01
CA GLU A 39 3.41 -18.17 13.79
C GLU A 39 3.99 -18.92 12.59
N LYS A 40 3.10 -19.44 11.75
CA LYS A 40 3.48 -20.06 10.48
C LYS A 40 2.69 -19.43 9.35
N PHE A 41 3.37 -19.14 8.26
CA PHE A 41 2.74 -18.61 7.05
C PHE A 41 2.96 -19.56 5.88
N ARG A 42 2.15 -19.40 4.83
CA ARG A 42 2.20 -20.26 3.66
C ARG A 42 2.73 -19.49 2.45
N VAL A 43 3.71 -20.06 1.78
CA VAL A 43 4.21 -19.59 0.49
C VAL A 43 4.07 -20.73 -0.49
N SER A 44 3.28 -20.52 -1.55
CA SER A 44 2.90 -21.61 -2.48
C SER A 44 2.28 -22.80 -1.72
N ARG A 45 2.96 -23.95 -1.63
CA ARG A 45 2.52 -25.15 -0.90
C ARG A 45 3.23 -25.37 0.44
N GLU A 46 4.28 -24.62 0.72
CA GLU A 46 5.12 -24.81 1.90
C GLU A 46 4.60 -24.01 3.10
N ARG A 47 4.70 -24.59 4.30
CA ARG A 47 4.45 -23.91 5.58
C ARG A 47 5.78 -23.55 6.22
N ILE A 48 5.98 -22.27 6.46
CA ILE A 48 7.25 -21.69 6.90
C ILE A 48 7.07 -21.08 8.29
N SER A 49 8.06 -21.22 9.15
CA SER A 49 8.08 -20.58 10.46
C SER A 49 8.34 -19.07 10.32
N ALA A 50 7.51 -18.23 10.93
CA ALA A 50 7.70 -16.79 10.89
C ALA A 50 8.92 -16.32 11.70
N SER A 51 9.42 -17.15 12.63
CA SER A 51 10.69 -16.88 13.34
C SER A 51 11.90 -16.77 12.42
N GLU A 52 11.87 -17.42 11.25
CA GLU A 52 12.97 -17.36 10.28
C GLU A 52 13.09 -15.96 9.62
N LEU A 53 12.10 -15.09 9.80
CA LEU A 53 12.17 -13.70 9.35
C LEU A 53 12.90 -12.80 10.35
N VAL A 54 13.03 -13.21 11.62
CA VAL A 54 13.63 -12.37 12.68
C VAL A 54 15.11 -12.17 12.39
N GLY A 55 15.56 -10.91 12.45
CA GLY A 55 16.93 -10.50 12.14
C GLY A 55 17.17 -10.23 10.65
N ALA A 56 16.27 -10.63 9.75
CA ALA A 56 16.39 -10.33 8.32
C ALA A 56 16.38 -8.80 8.08
N ARG A 57 17.18 -8.33 7.12
CA ARG A 57 17.13 -6.93 6.69
C ARG A 57 15.91 -6.70 5.81
N PHE A 58 15.34 -5.50 5.86
CA PHE A 58 14.34 -5.13 4.88
C PHE A 58 14.97 -5.10 3.48
N GLY A 59 14.28 -5.69 2.51
CA GLY A 59 14.76 -5.88 1.15
C GLY A 59 15.38 -7.24 0.89
N THR A 60 15.79 -7.99 1.94
CA THR A 60 16.31 -9.36 1.81
C THR A 60 15.31 -10.24 1.08
N CYS A 61 15.82 -11.09 0.21
CA CYS A 61 15.05 -12.08 -0.51
C CYS A 61 15.45 -13.48 -0.05
N PHE A 62 14.45 -14.36 0.09
CA PHE A 62 14.63 -15.73 0.52
C PHE A 62 14.04 -16.67 -0.52
N GLN A 63 14.80 -17.70 -0.88
CA GLN A 63 14.28 -18.84 -1.61
C GLN A 63 13.68 -19.82 -0.59
N VAL A 64 12.51 -20.38 -0.90
CA VAL A 64 11.87 -21.39 -0.06
C VAL A 64 12.37 -22.76 -0.49
N LYS A 65 13.10 -23.46 0.39
CA LYS A 65 13.66 -24.80 0.17
C LYS A 65 13.28 -25.71 1.33
N GLY A 66 12.52 -26.78 1.07
CA GLY A 66 12.13 -27.77 2.10
C GLY A 66 11.43 -27.18 3.33
N GLY A 67 10.55 -26.18 3.14
CA GLY A 67 9.85 -25.51 4.25
C GLY A 67 10.69 -24.51 5.05
N ARG A 68 11.93 -24.23 4.63
CA ARG A 68 12.86 -23.25 5.23
C ARG A 68 13.09 -22.06 4.31
N LEU A 69 13.48 -20.94 4.90
CA LEU A 69 13.99 -19.76 4.21
C LEU A 69 15.50 -19.85 4.09
N VAL A 70 15.99 -19.80 2.86
CA VAL A 70 17.42 -19.70 2.56
C VAL A 70 17.65 -18.32 1.93
N GLU A 71 18.48 -17.50 2.58
CA GLU A 71 18.84 -16.17 2.06
C GLU A 71 19.61 -16.34 0.76
N GLU A 72 19.24 -15.53 -0.24
CA GLU A 72 19.80 -15.57 -1.58
C GLU A 72 20.01 -14.13 -2.06
N GLU A 73 21.03 -13.91 -2.89
CA GLU A 73 21.26 -12.57 -3.43
C GLU A 73 20.04 -12.09 -4.26
N SER A 74 19.71 -10.81 -4.14
CA SER A 74 18.51 -10.25 -4.80
C SER A 74 18.52 -10.44 -6.33
N THR A 75 19.72 -10.52 -6.91
CA THR A 75 20.04 -10.78 -8.31
C THR A 75 19.87 -12.25 -8.71
N SER A 76 20.12 -13.22 -7.82
CA SER A 76 19.97 -14.64 -8.17
C SER A 76 18.51 -15.07 -8.33
N ILE A 77 17.61 -14.40 -7.61
CA ILE A 77 16.16 -14.68 -7.60
C ILE A 77 15.45 -14.04 -8.81
N ARG A 78 15.98 -12.92 -9.31
CA ARG A 78 15.58 -12.37 -10.59
C ARG A 78 16.34 -13.13 -11.66
N PHE A 79 15.74 -14.22 -12.16
CA PHE A 79 16.26 -14.98 -13.30
C PHE A 79 16.92 -14.04 -14.28
N GLN A 80 18.25 -14.22 -14.41
CA GLN A 80 19.22 -13.38 -15.10
C GLN A 80 18.57 -12.32 -15.98
N ASP A 81 18.74 -11.06 -15.57
CA ASP A 81 18.46 -9.91 -16.42
C ASP A 81 19.01 -10.23 -17.82
N GLU A 82 18.07 -10.25 -18.76
CA GLU A 82 18.19 -10.80 -20.10
C GLU A 82 19.12 -9.90 -20.93
N GLN A 83 20.44 -9.99 -20.67
CA GLN A 83 21.46 -9.28 -21.43
C GLN A 83 21.45 -9.75 -22.88
N ASN A 84 21.47 -8.78 -23.80
CA ASN A 84 21.60 -8.92 -25.26
C ASN A 84 21.11 -10.27 -25.82
N MET A 85 19.79 -10.44 -25.82
CA MET A 85 19.13 -11.47 -26.63
C MET A 85 19.25 -11.03 -28.10
N ASP A 86 20.10 -11.69 -28.87
CA ASP A 86 20.24 -11.45 -30.30
C ASP A 86 18.92 -11.84 -31.00
N ALA A 87 18.57 -11.12 -32.06
CA ALA A 87 17.42 -11.44 -32.87
C ALA A 87 17.65 -12.77 -33.61
N SER A 88 17.37 -13.90 -32.95
CA SER A 88 17.39 -15.21 -33.60
C SER A 88 16.36 -15.22 -34.73
N ASN A 89 16.71 -15.70 -35.92
CA ASN A 89 15.81 -15.80 -37.09
C ASN A 89 14.75 -16.93 -36.95
N LYS A 90 14.38 -17.26 -35.71
CA LYS A 90 13.39 -18.28 -35.36
C LYS A 90 12.01 -17.64 -35.30
N ASP A 91 11.00 -18.38 -35.73
CA ASP A 91 9.60 -17.99 -35.58
C ASP A 91 8.75 -19.18 -35.13
N ASN A 92 7.45 -18.93 -35.00
CA ASN A 92 6.48 -19.90 -34.51
C ASN A 92 5.64 -20.55 -35.62
N ARG A 93 5.99 -20.42 -36.91
CA ARG A 93 5.15 -20.92 -38.02
C ARG A 93 4.96 -22.45 -37.99
N ASP A 94 5.98 -23.16 -37.53
CA ASP A 94 6.00 -24.64 -37.44
C ASP A 94 5.72 -25.17 -36.02
N LEU A 95 5.27 -24.30 -35.09
CA LEU A 95 4.90 -24.72 -33.75
C LEU A 95 3.42 -25.12 -33.69
N THR A 96 3.17 -26.42 -33.57
CA THR A 96 1.82 -26.97 -33.38
C THR A 96 1.50 -27.18 -31.90
N ASP A 97 0.36 -26.65 -31.43
CA ASP A 97 -0.15 -26.92 -30.09
C ASP A 97 -1.04 -28.18 -30.10
N ASN A 98 -0.43 -29.33 -29.90
CA ASN A 98 -1.12 -30.64 -29.85
C ASN A 98 -1.07 -31.27 -28.46
N ASN A 99 -0.68 -30.52 -27.42
CA ASN A 99 -0.45 -31.00 -26.05
C ASN A 99 0.56 -32.16 -25.91
N ARG A 100 1.37 -32.45 -26.93
CA ARG A 100 2.40 -33.52 -26.89
C ARG A 100 3.83 -33.00 -26.78
N ALA A 101 4.02 -31.68 -26.77
CA ALA A 101 5.33 -31.03 -26.79
C ALA A 101 6.18 -31.16 -25.50
N GLN A 102 5.63 -31.77 -24.44
CA GLN A 102 6.32 -32.03 -23.18
C GLN A 102 6.23 -33.54 -22.91
N ARG A 103 7.39 -34.21 -22.88
CA ARG A 103 7.49 -35.64 -22.63
C ARG A 103 7.29 -35.99 -21.17
N MET A 104 7.69 -35.10 -20.26
CA MET A 104 7.58 -35.37 -18.83
C MET A 104 6.12 -35.22 -18.35
N SER A 105 5.61 -36.29 -17.76
CA SER A 105 4.27 -36.38 -17.20
C SER A 105 4.12 -35.64 -15.87
N THR A 106 2.88 -35.40 -15.46
CA THR A 106 2.57 -34.80 -14.15
C THR A 106 2.99 -35.69 -12.98
N THR A 107 2.85 -37.01 -13.13
CA THR A 107 3.23 -38.02 -12.12
C THR A 107 4.74 -38.06 -11.92
N GLU A 108 5.54 -37.99 -12.99
CA GLU A 108 7.01 -37.89 -12.89
C GLU A 108 7.45 -36.62 -12.16
N ILE A 109 6.83 -35.47 -12.46
CA ILE A 109 7.10 -34.20 -11.75
C ILE A 109 6.79 -34.32 -10.26
N GLU A 110 5.69 -34.98 -9.90
CA GLU A 110 5.34 -35.21 -8.50
C GLU A 110 6.32 -36.15 -7.81
N ASN A 111 6.80 -37.18 -8.50
CA ASN A 111 7.82 -38.08 -7.99
C ASN A 111 9.15 -37.36 -7.76
N MET A 112 9.58 -36.49 -8.68
CA MET A 112 10.77 -35.64 -8.48
C MET A 112 10.63 -34.76 -7.23
N LYS A 113 9.45 -34.18 -6.99
CA LYS A 113 9.20 -33.40 -5.77
C LYS A 113 9.27 -34.26 -4.52
N LYS A 114 8.67 -35.45 -4.55
CA LYS A 114 8.69 -36.39 -3.42
C LYS A 114 10.10 -36.91 -3.12
N SER A 115 10.95 -37.06 -4.14
CA SER A 115 12.36 -37.44 -3.98
C SER A 115 13.26 -36.28 -3.56
N GLY A 116 12.71 -35.08 -3.33
CA GLY A 116 13.48 -33.92 -2.86
C GLY A 116 14.26 -33.18 -3.94
N ALA A 117 13.94 -33.39 -5.23
CA ALA A 117 14.59 -32.66 -6.32
C ALA A 117 14.40 -31.14 -6.17
N SER A 118 15.46 -30.39 -6.46
CA SER A 118 15.45 -28.93 -6.45
C SER A 118 14.55 -28.36 -7.55
N GLY A 119 14.12 -27.11 -7.37
CA GLY A 119 13.33 -26.44 -8.40
C GLY A 119 14.11 -26.28 -9.71
N GLU A 120 15.42 -26.05 -9.63
CA GLU A 120 16.35 -25.96 -10.75
C GLU A 120 16.43 -27.29 -11.52
N GLU A 121 16.53 -28.43 -10.83
CA GLU A 121 16.53 -29.77 -11.43
C GLU A 121 15.21 -30.05 -12.16
N ILE A 122 14.08 -29.71 -11.55
CA ILE A 122 12.75 -29.88 -12.18
C ILE A 122 12.64 -29.00 -13.43
N ILE A 123 13.13 -27.75 -13.38
CA ILE A 123 13.11 -26.86 -14.54
C ILE A 123 14.01 -27.39 -15.65
N SER A 124 15.20 -27.89 -15.30
CA SER A 124 16.15 -28.48 -16.26
C SER A 124 15.57 -29.72 -16.95
N ALA A 125 14.94 -30.62 -16.18
CA ALA A 125 14.23 -31.77 -16.71
C ALA A 125 13.05 -31.37 -17.62
N LEU A 126 12.28 -30.33 -17.25
CA LEU A 126 11.21 -29.78 -18.08
C LEU A 126 11.70 -29.17 -19.40
N VAL A 127 12.90 -28.59 -19.42
CA VAL A 127 13.53 -28.04 -20.62
C VAL A 127 14.02 -29.19 -21.50
N ALA A 128 14.75 -30.15 -20.94
CA ALA A 128 15.24 -31.33 -21.65
C ALA A 128 14.11 -32.20 -22.24
N GLY A 129 12.97 -32.28 -21.54
CA GLY A 129 11.77 -33.00 -22.00
C GLY A 129 10.89 -32.25 -23.00
N SER A 130 11.28 -31.04 -23.46
CA SER A 130 10.44 -30.23 -24.35
C SER A 130 10.88 -30.30 -25.82
N ASP A 131 10.05 -30.91 -26.66
CA ASP A 131 10.30 -31.06 -28.11
C ASP A 131 10.30 -29.73 -28.89
N THR A 132 9.70 -28.69 -28.30
CA THR A 132 9.59 -27.36 -28.94
C THR A 132 10.64 -26.38 -28.43
N TRP A 133 11.49 -26.76 -27.48
CA TRP A 133 12.45 -25.85 -26.85
C TRP A 133 13.40 -25.22 -27.86
N ASP A 134 13.94 -26.04 -28.76
CA ASP A 134 14.94 -25.57 -29.72
C ASP A 134 14.39 -24.66 -30.80
N LYS A 135 13.12 -24.82 -31.14
CA LYS A 135 12.39 -24.02 -32.13
C LYS A 135 11.94 -22.66 -31.58
N LYS A 136 11.80 -22.52 -30.26
CA LYS A 136 11.36 -21.26 -29.63
C LYS A 136 12.38 -20.15 -29.80
N THR A 137 11.86 -18.93 -29.98
CA THR A 137 12.63 -17.69 -29.85
C THR A 137 13.17 -17.52 -28.44
N GLU A 138 14.22 -16.73 -28.28
CA GLU A 138 14.86 -16.50 -26.99
C GLU A 138 13.90 -15.85 -25.97
N PHE A 139 13.09 -14.89 -26.41
CA PHE A 139 12.03 -14.31 -25.57
C PHE A 139 10.99 -15.33 -25.13
N SER A 140 10.63 -16.29 -26.01
CA SER A 140 9.68 -17.36 -25.66
C SER A 140 10.27 -18.34 -24.65
N ARG A 141 11.57 -18.64 -24.77
CA ARG A 141 12.32 -19.45 -23.80
C ARG A 141 12.40 -18.76 -22.44
N ALA A 142 12.78 -17.48 -22.41
CA ALA A 142 12.85 -16.70 -21.17
C ALA A 142 11.49 -16.56 -20.48
N LYS A 143 10.42 -16.28 -21.25
CA LYS A 143 9.05 -16.28 -20.73
C LYS A 143 8.65 -17.64 -20.14
N TYR A 144 9.05 -18.74 -20.79
CA TYR A 144 8.83 -20.08 -20.27
C TYR A 144 9.57 -20.32 -18.95
N LEU A 145 10.87 -20.00 -18.88
CA LEU A 145 11.68 -20.14 -17.67
C LEU A 145 11.13 -19.30 -16.52
N LYS A 146 10.83 -18.01 -16.74
CA LYS A 146 10.20 -17.12 -15.74
C LYS A 146 8.91 -17.71 -15.17
N ARG A 147 8.08 -18.35 -16.02
CA ARG A 147 6.86 -19.03 -15.58
C ARG A 147 7.14 -20.28 -14.75
N LYS A 148 8.15 -21.08 -15.13
CA LYS A 148 8.51 -22.30 -14.40
C LYS A 148 9.20 -21.97 -13.08
N ALA A 149 10.14 -21.04 -13.08
CA ALA A 149 10.73 -20.40 -11.91
C ALA A 149 9.68 -19.98 -10.87
N LYS A 150 8.71 -19.16 -11.26
CA LYS A 150 7.60 -18.72 -10.38
C LYS A 150 6.84 -19.88 -9.71
N LYS A 151 6.83 -21.08 -10.33
CA LYS A 151 6.14 -22.27 -9.83
C LYS A 151 7.03 -23.21 -9.00
N TYR A 152 8.28 -23.42 -9.40
CA TYR A 152 9.18 -24.44 -8.82
C TYR A 152 10.27 -23.83 -7.93
N LEU A 153 10.50 -22.53 -8.04
CA LEU A 153 11.43 -21.76 -7.23
C LEU A 153 10.68 -20.63 -6.52
N PRO A 154 9.81 -20.97 -5.54
CA PRO A 154 9.07 -19.98 -4.78
C PRO A 154 10.02 -19.17 -3.91
N TRP A 155 9.94 -17.85 -4.02
CA TRP A 155 10.72 -16.92 -3.21
C TRP A 155 9.81 -15.89 -2.56
N ILE A 156 10.33 -15.29 -1.49
CA ILE A 156 9.75 -14.13 -0.83
C ILE A 156 10.77 -13.01 -0.70
N ARG A 157 10.28 -11.77 -0.64
CA ARG A 157 11.07 -10.58 -0.31
C ARG A 157 10.48 -9.91 0.90
N VAL A 158 11.33 -9.62 1.88
CA VAL A 158 10.99 -8.87 3.08
C VAL A 158 10.87 -7.40 2.69
N ILE A 159 9.70 -6.79 2.93
CA ILE A 159 9.42 -5.38 2.58
C ILE A 159 9.21 -4.60 3.87
N LYS A 160 9.86 -3.43 3.93
CA LYS A 160 9.65 -2.48 5.01
C LYS A 160 8.19 -2.00 5.03
N PRO A 161 7.47 -2.16 6.15
CA PRO A 161 6.13 -1.59 6.29
C PRO A 161 6.22 -0.06 6.35
N THR A 162 5.62 0.60 5.38
CA THR A 162 5.50 2.05 5.25
C THR A 162 4.09 2.34 4.73
N ALA A 163 3.64 3.59 4.81
CA ALA A 163 2.34 3.98 4.29
C ALA A 163 2.19 3.59 2.81
N ALA A 164 3.24 3.81 2.01
CA ALA A 164 3.27 3.45 0.60
C ALA A 164 3.21 1.93 0.35
N THR A 165 3.99 1.14 1.08
CA THR A 165 4.05 -0.32 0.87
C THR A 165 2.81 -1.04 1.41
N ILE A 166 2.26 -0.57 2.54
CA ILE A 166 1.02 -1.07 3.12
C ILE A 166 -0.16 -0.71 2.21
N SER A 167 -0.29 0.55 1.77
CA SER A 167 -1.31 0.96 0.80
C SER A 167 -1.24 0.11 -0.47
N ARG A 168 -0.05 -0.14 -1.00
CA ARG A 168 0.14 -1.00 -2.19
C ARG A 168 -0.36 -2.42 -1.93
N ALA A 169 0.00 -3.01 -0.79
CA ALA A 169 -0.43 -4.35 -0.43
C ALA A 169 -1.94 -4.48 -0.25
N PHE A 170 -2.58 -3.48 0.37
CA PHE A 170 -4.04 -3.43 0.49
C PHE A 170 -4.72 -3.25 -0.87
N PHE A 171 -4.22 -2.34 -1.70
CA PHE A 171 -4.73 -2.10 -3.06
C PHE A 171 -4.64 -3.36 -3.92
N HIS A 172 -3.52 -4.07 -3.89
CA HIS A 172 -3.36 -5.32 -4.64
C HIS A 172 -4.25 -6.47 -4.11
N ARG A 173 -4.67 -6.42 -2.85
CA ARG A 173 -5.56 -7.41 -2.23
C ARG A 173 -7.04 -7.00 -2.29
N ALA A 174 -7.35 -5.83 -2.85
CA ALA A 174 -8.70 -5.30 -2.91
C ALA A 174 -9.62 -6.22 -3.72
N THR A 175 -10.80 -6.49 -3.19
CA THR A 175 -11.88 -7.21 -3.88
C THR A 175 -13.17 -6.40 -3.88
N SER A 176 -14.13 -6.76 -4.73
CA SER A 176 -15.49 -6.21 -4.65
C SER A 176 -16.06 -6.44 -3.24
N GLY A 177 -16.55 -5.38 -2.58
CA GLY A 177 -17.13 -5.46 -1.23
C GLY A 177 -16.15 -5.29 -0.08
N ASN A 178 -14.99 -4.66 -0.29
CA ASN A 178 -14.07 -4.34 0.81
C ASN A 178 -14.77 -3.57 1.95
N LYS A 179 -14.53 -4.04 3.19
CA LYS A 179 -15.00 -3.37 4.41
C LYS A 179 -14.56 -1.92 4.46
N TYR A 180 -13.30 -1.66 4.11
CA TYR A 180 -12.66 -0.35 4.12
C TYR A 180 -12.47 0.21 2.71
N ILE A 181 -12.33 1.53 2.60
CA ILE A 181 -11.83 2.18 1.38
C ILE A 181 -10.40 1.73 1.15
N VAL A 182 -10.03 1.48 -0.10
CA VAL A 182 -8.68 1.05 -0.45
C VAL A 182 -8.03 2.07 -1.38
N LEU A 183 -7.18 2.92 -0.81
CA LEU A 183 -6.46 3.95 -1.55
C LEU A 183 -5.34 3.34 -2.39
N ARG A 184 -5.26 3.74 -3.67
CA ARG A 184 -4.09 3.49 -4.51
C ARG A 184 -2.88 4.29 -3.96
N PRO A 185 -1.65 3.77 -4.02
CA PRO A 185 -0.50 4.42 -3.37
C PRO A 185 -0.23 5.87 -3.79
N ASP A 186 -0.45 6.20 -5.07
CA ASP A 186 -0.34 7.55 -5.62
C ASP A 186 -1.45 8.48 -5.12
N ALA A 187 -2.69 7.99 -5.01
CA ALA A 187 -3.79 8.76 -4.42
C ALA A 187 -3.54 9.05 -2.94
N LEU A 188 -3.04 8.08 -2.16
CA LEU A 188 -2.61 8.30 -0.78
C LEU A 188 -1.48 9.35 -0.71
N ALA A 189 -0.46 9.22 -1.56
CA ALA A 189 0.67 10.17 -1.58
C ALA A 189 0.22 11.60 -1.92
N ALA A 190 -0.66 11.75 -2.92
CA ALA A 190 -1.25 13.02 -3.28
C ALA A 190 -2.08 13.60 -2.13
N LEU A 191 -2.94 12.80 -1.50
CA LEU A 191 -3.77 13.22 -0.38
C LEU A 191 -2.92 13.72 0.82
N LEU A 192 -1.89 12.97 1.22
CA LEU A 192 -0.95 13.37 2.29
C LEU A 192 -0.20 14.67 1.95
N SER A 193 0.14 14.88 0.67
CA SER A 193 0.87 16.07 0.21
C SER A 193 -0.03 17.29 0.11
N LEU A 194 -1.24 17.15 -0.43
CA LEU A 194 -2.23 18.22 -0.58
C LEU A 194 -2.74 18.73 0.77
N SER A 195 -2.80 17.87 1.79
CA SER A 195 -3.07 18.27 3.19
C SER A 195 -1.86 18.95 3.87
N ASN A 196 -0.73 19.12 3.18
CA ASN A 196 0.50 19.76 3.69
C ASN A 196 1.01 19.16 5.01
N LEU A 197 0.98 17.82 5.12
CA LEU A 197 1.38 17.13 6.35
C LEU A 197 2.89 17.18 6.56
N ARG A 198 3.27 17.65 7.75
CA ARG A 198 4.66 17.81 8.23
C ARG A 198 4.75 17.52 9.74
N CYS A 199 5.96 17.30 10.24
CA CYS A 199 6.17 17.03 11.67
C CYS A 199 5.61 18.16 12.54
N GLY A 200 5.02 17.77 13.67
CA GLY A 200 4.52 18.71 14.68
C GLY A 200 3.14 19.30 14.42
N LEU A 201 2.46 18.95 13.32
CA LEU A 201 1.11 19.46 13.07
C LEU A 201 0.04 18.73 13.90
N ASP A 202 -0.91 19.49 14.41
CA ASP A 202 -2.23 18.99 14.78
C ASP A 202 -3.07 18.80 13.50
N VAL A 203 -3.66 17.61 13.32
CA VAL A 203 -4.35 17.20 12.08
C VAL A 203 -5.70 16.60 12.43
N LEU A 204 -6.77 17.04 11.76
CA LEU A 204 -8.05 16.33 11.76
C LEU A 204 -8.01 15.23 10.69
N CYS A 205 -8.19 13.97 11.10
CA CYS A 205 -8.07 12.80 10.21
C CYS A 205 -9.33 11.94 10.28
N VAL A 206 -10.08 11.89 9.18
CA VAL A 206 -11.22 10.98 9.02
C VAL A 206 -10.77 9.77 8.19
N ASP A 207 -10.61 8.63 8.85
CA ASP A 207 -10.06 7.40 8.25
C ASP A 207 -11.12 6.29 8.13
N GLY A 208 -11.59 6.07 6.90
CA GLY A 208 -12.41 4.92 6.48
C GLY A 208 -11.62 3.85 5.72
N THR A 209 -10.28 3.90 5.76
CA THR A 209 -9.34 2.98 5.10
C THR A 209 -8.86 1.85 6.01
N GLY A 210 -9.42 1.75 7.22
CA GLY A 210 -9.03 0.77 8.22
C GLY A 210 -7.71 1.11 8.91
N GLY A 211 -7.25 2.36 8.84
CA GLY A 211 -6.01 2.83 9.47
C GLY A 211 -4.84 3.07 8.51
N VAL A 212 -5.00 2.87 7.20
CA VAL A 212 -3.90 3.10 6.22
C VAL A 212 -3.61 4.60 6.07
N LEU A 213 -4.66 5.41 5.95
CA LEU A 213 -4.56 6.88 5.87
C LEU A 213 -3.95 7.45 7.15
N LEU A 214 -4.52 7.11 8.31
CA LEU A 214 -4.02 7.53 9.62
C LEU A 214 -2.57 7.10 9.83
N GLY A 215 -2.21 5.92 9.33
CA GLY A 215 -0.84 5.47 9.36
C GLY A 215 0.11 6.33 8.52
N GLY A 216 -0.33 6.74 7.32
CA GLY A 216 0.36 7.74 6.52
C GLY A 216 0.50 9.09 7.22
N VAL A 217 -0.55 9.55 7.92
CA VAL A 217 -0.49 10.77 8.74
C VAL A 217 0.59 10.64 9.81
N LEU A 218 0.59 9.55 10.58
CA LEU A 218 1.59 9.31 11.63
C LEU A 218 3.02 9.26 11.09
N GLU A 219 3.24 8.68 9.91
CA GLU A 219 4.55 8.67 9.24
C GLU A 219 5.03 10.10 8.93
N ARG A 220 4.12 10.99 8.52
CA ARG A 220 4.42 12.40 8.19
C ARG A 220 4.54 13.32 9.40
N LEU A 221 3.87 13.01 10.50
CA LEU A 221 3.95 13.76 11.76
C LEU A 221 5.30 13.60 12.48
N GLY A 222 6.16 12.70 12.01
CA GLY A 222 7.52 12.50 12.53
C GLY A 222 7.56 11.52 13.70
N ASN A 223 8.61 11.59 14.51
CA ASN A 223 8.83 10.66 15.62
C ASN A 223 8.07 11.09 16.90
N GLU A 224 8.16 10.27 17.95
CA GLU A 224 7.51 10.54 19.26
C GLU A 224 7.93 11.86 19.92
N LYS A 225 9.03 12.48 19.47
CA LYS A 225 9.49 13.78 19.99
C LYS A 225 8.77 14.96 19.30
N CYS A 226 8.12 14.74 18.15
CA CYS A 226 7.28 15.75 17.51
C CYS A 226 5.97 15.90 18.32
N CYS A 227 5.53 17.14 18.57
CA CYS A 227 4.31 17.44 19.33
C CYS A 227 2.99 17.29 18.55
N GLY A 228 3.05 16.92 17.27
CA GLY A 228 1.88 16.89 16.38
C GLY A 228 0.96 15.73 16.70
N ARG A 229 -0.36 15.96 16.66
CA ARG A 229 -1.37 14.95 17.01
C ARG A 229 -2.36 14.75 15.86
N ALA A 230 -2.85 13.53 15.72
CA ALA A 230 -3.94 13.17 14.83
C ALA A 230 -5.25 13.07 15.62
N PHE A 231 -6.15 14.02 15.42
CA PHE A 231 -7.49 14.07 15.98
C PHE A 231 -8.45 13.29 15.08
N VAL A 232 -8.98 12.18 15.59
CA VAL A 232 -9.73 11.19 14.81
C VAL A 232 -11.19 11.13 15.26
N PRO A 233 -12.13 11.80 14.57
CA PRO A 233 -13.56 11.62 14.82
C PRO A 233 -14.05 10.25 14.39
N CYS A 234 -14.89 9.60 15.22
CA CYS A 234 -15.64 8.41 14.84
C CYS A 234 -17.07 8.79 14.45
N LEU A 235 -17.29 8.93 13.14
CA LEU A 235 -18.55 9.40 12.57
C LEU A 235 -19.69 8.39 12.67
N ASP A 236 -19.37 7.09 12.81
CA ASP A 236 -20.37 6.01 12.83
C ASP A 236 -21.13 5.88 14.15
N THR A 237 -20.43 6.08 15.27
CA THR A 237 -20.99 5.74 16.60
C THR A 237 -21.29 6.95 17.46
N GLN A 238 -20.87 8.15 17.03
CA GLN A 238 -20.97 9.39 17.81
C GLN A 238 -20.36 9.25 19.24
N ARG A 239 -19.52 8.22 19.46
CA ARG A 239 -18.79 7.98 20.71
C ARG A 239 -17.37 8.47 20.56
N CYS A 240 -16.74 8.82 21.68
CA CYS A 240 -15.30 9.09 21.74
C CYS A 240 -14.50 7.78 21.69
N THR A 241 -14.57 7.10 20.55
CA THR A 241 -13.87 5.84 20.27
C THR A 241 -13.16 5.97 18.93
N LEU A 242 -12.10 5.21 18.70
CA LEU A 242 -11.46 5.18 17.39
C LEU A 242 -12.31 4.36 16.40
N PRO A 243 -12.36 4.75 15.11
CA PRO A 243 -12.83 3.85 14.06
C PRO A 243 -11.90 2.61 13.99
N PRO A 244 -12.31 1.54 13.28
CA PRO A 244 -11.45 0.38 13.10
C PRO A 244 -10.12 0.76 12.44
N ILE A 245 -9.02 0.60 13.17
CA ILE A 245 -7.65 0.96 12.75
C ILE A 245 -6.74 -0.27 12.64
N ASP A 246 -7.28 -1.38 12.11
CA ASP A 246 -6.58 -2.66 11.99
C ASP A 246 -5.22 -2.54 11.25
N ALA A 247 -5.11 -1.60 10.31
CA ALA A 247 -3.88 -1.36 9.54
C ALA A 247 -2.77 -0.71 10.36
N ILE A 248 -3.08 0.07 11.41
CA ILE A 248 -2.07 0.78 12.23
C ILE A 248 -1.07 -0.20 12.87
N ARG A 249 -1.53 -1.37 13.29
CA ARG A 249 -0.66 -2.41 13.89
C ARG A 249 0.42 -2.90 12.92
N ARG A 250 0.18 -2.80 11.61
CA ARG A 250 1.09 -3.29 10.56
C ARG A 250 2.30 -2.37 10.33
N PHE A 251 2.31 -1.18 10.93
CA PHE A 251 3.41 -0.22 10.82
C PHE A 251 4.46 -0.37 11.93
N ASN A 252 4.24 -1.25 12.90
CA ASN A 252 5.16 -1.52 14.02
C ASN A 252 5.53 -0.27 14.84
N TRP A 253 4.61 0.68 14.98
CA TRP A 253 4.84 1.78 15.91
C TRP A 253 4.76 1.29 17.36
N PRO A 254 5.62 1.83 18.25
CA PRO A 254 5.47 1.63 19.68
C PRO A 254 4.08 2.05 20.15
N LYS A 255 3.54 1.33 21.13
CA LYS A 255 2.23 1.66 21.71
C LYS A 255 2.22 3.08 22.29
N SER A 256 3.31 3.51 22.92
CA SER A 256 3.51 4.88 23.41
C SER A 256 3.26 5.93 22.32
N ARG A 257 3.79 5.72 21.11
CA ARG A 257 3.56 6.62 19.98
C ARG A 257 2.09 6.71 19.63
N ILE A 258 1.43 5.56 19.51
CA ILE A 258 0.01 5.48 19.15
C ILE A 258 -0.83 6.24 20.19
N ASP A 259 -0.63 5.91 21.47
CA ASP A 259 -1.40 6.47 22.59
C ASP A 259 -1.19 7.99 22.74
N ASN A 260 0.02 8.51 22.46
CA ASN A 260 0.34 9.94 22.57
C ASN A 260 -0.04 10.76 21.33
N THR A 261 -0.08 10.14 20.14
CA THR A 261 -0.26 10.85 18.87
C THR A 261 -1.71 10.80 18.38
N ILE A 262 -2.40 9.67 18.58
CA ILE A 262 -3.76 9.47 18.08
C ILE A 262 -4.75 9.83 19.18
N VAL A 263 -5.53 10.88 18.94
CA VAL A 263 -6.52 11.39 19.88
C VAL A 263 -7.92 11.15 19.30
N PRO A 264 -8.72 10.20 19.84
CA PRO A 264 -10.12 10.08 19.43
C PRO A 264 -10.89 11.34 19.81
N CYS A 265 -11.80 11.78 18.94
CA CYS A 265 -12.64 12.94 19.20
C CYS A 265 -14.07 12.55 19.56
N ARG A 266 -14.72 13.40 20.37
CA ARG A 266 -16.05 13.19 20.92
C ARG A 266 -17.12 13.88 20.08
N PHE A 267 -18.31 13.29 20.08
CA PHE A 267 -19.55 13.96 19.70
C PHE A 267 -20.43 14.13 20.94
N ILE A 268 -21.03 15.31 21.11
CA ILE A 268 -22.02 15.59 22.15
C ILE A 268 -23.39 15.47 21.50
N SER A 269 -24.23 14.58 22.04
CA SER A 269 -25.64 14.48 21.68
C SER A 269 -26.44 15.43 22.56
N ASN A 270 -27.15 16.39 21.96
CA ASN A 270 -28.17 17.17 22.66
C ASN A 270 -29.53 16.51 22.41
N GLN A 271 -30.41 16.48 23.43
CA GLN A 271 -31.67 15.72 23.42
C GLN A 271 -32.70 16.11 22.33
N SER A 272 -32.39 17.09 21.47
CA SER A 272 -33.28 17.54 20.39
C SER A 272 -32.57 17.90 19.07
N ASP A 273 -31.26 17.69 18.91
CA ASP A 273 -30.51 18.12 17.72
C ASP A 273 -29.40 17.15 17.27
N SER A 274 -28.95 17.32 16.02
CA SER A 274 -27.82 16.59 15.43
C SER A 274 -26.57 16.65 16.35
N PRO A 275 -25.79 15.56 16.47
CA PRO A 275 -24.61 15.53 17.34
C PRO A 275 -23.59 16.61 16.99
N ILE A 276 -23.07 17.32 18.00
CA ILE A 276 -22.08 18.38 17.83
C ILE A 276 -20.68 17.78 18.02
N PHE A 277 -19.82 17.97 17.03
CA PHE A 277 -18.40 17.61 17.15
C PHE A 277 -17.71 18.53 18.16
N GLU A 278 -17.02 17.95 19.14
CA GLU A 278 -16.24 18.70 20.12
C GLU A 278 -14.75 18.43 19.90
N LEU A 279 -14.02 19.51 19.62
CA LEU A 279 -12.57 19.48 19.50
C LEU A 279 -11.94 19.62 20.89
N PRO A 280 -10.90 18.85 21.26
CA PRO A 280 -10.22 19.00 22.54
C PRO A 280 -9.69 20.44 22.77
N PRO A 281 -9.76 21.01 24.00
CA PRO A 281 -9.49 22.43 24.25
C PRO A 281 -8.10 22.95 23.81
N HIS A 282 -7.10 22.06 23.76
CA HIS A 282 -5.73 22.38 23.36
C HIS A 282 -5.40 22.00 21.91
N ALA A 283 -6.39 21.56 21.14
CA ALA A 283 -6.19 21.17 19.76
C ALA A 283 -6.22 22.41 18.86
N SER A 284 -5.25 22.49 17.95
CA SER A 284 -5.17 23.60 16.99
C SER A 284 -4.94 23.07 15.56
N PRO A 285 -5.89 22.32 14.98
CA PRO A 285 -5.65 21.59 13.76
C PRO A 285 -5.34 22.54 12.60
N ARG A 286 -4.24 22.25 11.91
CA ARG A 286 -3.74 23.01 10.75
C ARG A 286 -3.86 22.26 9.43
N ALA A 287 -4.41 21.05 9.49
CA ALA A 287 -4.70 20.23 8.33
C ALA A 287 -5.97 19.41 8.57
N LEU A 288 -6.76 19.24 7.51
CA LEU A 288 -7.84 18.24 7.45
C LEU A 288 -7.52 17.24 6.33
N ILE A 289 -7.64 15.96 6.65
CA ILE A 289 -7.47 14.88 5.69
C ILE A 289 -8.60 13.87 5.85
N VAL A 290 -9.27 13.54 4.74
CA VAL A 290 -10.49 12.71 4.75
C VAL A 290 -10.41 11.65 3.67
N ALA A 291 -10.60 10.39 4.04
CA ALA A 291 -10.94 9.31 3.12
C ALA A 291 -11.97 8.40 3.80
N SER A 292 -13.26 8.60 3.50
CA SER A 292 -14.34 7.89 4.19
C SER A 292 -15.51 7.60 3.26
N LYS A 293 -16.38 6.66 3.67
CA LYS A 293 -17.61 6.31 2.91
C LYS A 293 -18.75 7.29 3.16
N HIS A 294 -18.57 8.26 4.07
CA HIS A 294 -19.58 9.28 4.36
C HIS A 294 -19.69 10.28 3.22
N ASN A 295 -20.82 11.00 3.19
CA ASN A 295 -20.98 12.08 2.24
C ASN A 295 -19.91 13.18 2.50
N PRO A 296 -19.06 13.50 1.51
CA PRO A 296 -17.93 14.41 1.70
C PRO A 296 -18.36 15.80 2.17
N ILE A 297 -19.51 16.31 1.70
CA ILE A 297 -19.94 17.66 2.05
C ILE A 297 -20.35 17.76 3.51
N SER A 298 -21.01 16.73 4.04
CA SER A 298 -21.42 16.68 5.45
C SER A 298 -20.19 16.67 6.35
N VAL A 299 -19.13 15.93 5.96
CA VAL A 299 -17.86 15.90 6.69
C VAL A 299 -17.18 17.26 6.66
N LEU A 300 -17.11 17.90 5.48
CA LEU A 300 -16.49 19.23 5.34
C LEU A 300 -17.23 20.30 6.14
N LYS A 301 -18.57 20.34 6.07
CA LYS A 301 -19.42 21.25 6.87
C LYS A 301 -19.14 21.16 8.35
N MET A 302 -19.00 19.93 8.84
CA MET A 302 -18.77 19.65 10.24
C MET A 302 -17.34 19.97 10.69
N LEU A 303 -16.31 19.70 9.87
CA LEU A 303 -14.91 19.73 10.33
C LEU A 303 -14.09 20.95 9.88
N LEU A 304 -14.43 21.59 8.75
CA LEU A 304 -13.70 22.78 8.30
C LEU A 304 -13.72 23.95 9.31
N PRO A 305 -14.81 24.21 10.07
CA PRO A 305 -14.84 25.30 11.04
C PRO A 305 -13.79 25.20 12.16
N PHE A 306 -13.25 24.00 12.40
CA PHE A 306 -12.26 23.75 13.45
C PHE A 306 -10.82 23.96 12.99
N LEU A 307 -10.60 24.23 11.70
CA LEU A 307 -9.27 24.52 11.17
C LEU A 307 -8.89 25.97 11.41
N LEU A 308 -7.62 26.20 11.76
CA LEU A 308 -7.08 27.55 11.80
C LEU A 308 -7.06 28.20 10.40
N PRO A 309 -7.08 29.54 10.29
CA PRO A 309 -6.84 30.21 9.02
C PRO A 309 -5.52 29.79 8.37
N SER A 310 -5.49 29.77 7.03
CA SER A 310 -4.37 29.31 6.21
C SER A 310 -4.03 27.81 6.37
N SER A 311 -4.99 27.01 6.82
CA SER A 311 -4.85 25.55 6.93
C SER A 311 -5.25 24.86 5.63
N ALA A 312 -4.52 23.80 5.28
CA ALA A 312 -4.82 22.99 4.11
C ALA A 312 -5.88 21.93 4.42
N PHE A 313 -6.72 21.61 3.46
CA PHE A 313 -7.56 20.42 3.54
C PHE A 313 -7.49 19.62 2.24
N ALA A 314 -7.62 18.30 2.35
CA ALA A 314 -7.80 17.43 1.21
C ALA A 314 -8.76 16.28 1.57
N ILE A 315 -9.66 15.98 0.64
CA ILE A 315 -10.66 14.92 0.77
C ILE A 315 -10.63 14.01 -0.44
N TYR A 316 -10.69 12.71 -0.18
CA TYR A 316 -10.76 11.64 -1.16
C TYR A 316 -12.18 11.11 -1.31
N CYS A 317 -12.56 10.77 -2.54
CA CYS A 317 -13.75 9.97 -2.84
C CYS A 317 -13.47 9.05 -4.04
N ASP A 318 -14.08 7.86 -4.04
CA ASP A 318 -13.99 6.94 -5.19
C ASP A 318 -14.72 7.50 -6.43
N TYR A 319 -15.67 8.41 -6.23
CA TYR A 319 -16.55 8.97 -7.25
C TYR A 319 -16.33 10.48 -7.41
N LEU A 320 -16.48 10.97 -8.64
CA LEU A 320 -16.24 12.36 -8.99
C LEU A 320 -17.38 13.27 -8.54
N GLU A 321 -18.61 12.81 -8.71
CA GLU A 321 -19.85 13.57 -8.56
C GLU A 321 -20.02 14.16 -7.14
N PRO A 322 -19.75 13.40 -6.04
CA PRO A 322 -19.81 13.96 -4.69
C PRO A 322 -18.80 15.10 -4.48
N LEU A 323 -17.61 15.01 -5.07
CA LEU A 323 -16.58 16.05 -4.93
C LEU A 323 -16.84 17.24 -5.84
N ALA A 324 -17.42 17.04 -7.03
CA ALA A 324 -17.88 18.12 -7.89
C ALA A 324 -18.96 18.96 -7.20
N LEU A 325 -19.91 18.30 -6.51
CA LEU A 325 -20.90 18.99 -5.68
C LEU A 325 -20.24 19.76 -4.52
N CYS A 326 -19.26 19.16 -3.84
CA CYS A 326 -18.51 19.85 -2.79
C CYS A 326 -17.81 21.10 -3.34
N LEU A 327 -17.11 20.98 -4.47
CA LEU A 327 -16.44 22.09 -5.13
C LEU A 327 -17.42 23.23 -5.42
N TYR A 328 -18.58 22.92 -6.02
CA TYR A 328 -19.62 23.92 -6.31
C TYR A 328 -20.09 24.63 -5.04
N GLN A 329 -20.39 23.90 -3.97
CA GLN A 329 -20.86 24.49 -2.71
C GLN A 329 -19.81 25.38 -2.03
N LEU A 330 -18.55 24.95 -2.04
CA LEU A 330 -17.43 25.73 -1.50
C LEU A 330 -17.18 27.01 -2.30
N GLN A 331 -17.25 26.94 -3.64
CA GLN A 331 -17.08 28.10 -4.52
C GLN A 331 -18.20 29.12 -4.38
N ARG A 332 -19.45 28.65 -4.33
CA ARG A 332 -20.64 29.51 -4.21
C ARG A 332 -20.90 29.98 -2.80
N ARG A 333 -20.18 29.44 -1.80
CA ARG A 333 -20.40 29.70 -0.37
C ARG A 333 -21.87 29.52 -0.01
N THR A 334 -22.46 28.41 -0.47
CA THR A 334 -23.90 28.14 -0.28
C THR A 334 -24.27 27.94 1.18
N ASP A 335 -23.30 27.54 2.01
CA ASP A 335 -23.49 27.27 3.42
C ASP A 335 -22.60 28.22 4.25
N PRO A 336 -23.17 29.13 5.05
CA PRO A 336 -22.42 30.08 5.85
C PRO A 336 -21.66 29.44 7.01
N THR A 337 -21.98 28.18 7.37
CA THR A 337 -21.23 27.45 8.41
C THR A 337 -19.84 27.04 7.94
N ILE A 338 -19.62 26.92 6.63
CA ILE A 338 -18.33 26.57 6.06
C ILE A 338 -17.47 27.84 5.98
N PRO A 339 -16.26 27.85 6.56
CA PRO A 339 -15.37 29.00 6.43
C PRO A 339 -14.99 29.25 4.96
N PRO A 340 -14.69 30.49 4.57
CA PRO A 340 -14.28 30.77 3.19
C PRO A 340 -13.05 29.95 2.80
N THR A 341 -13.05 29.37 1.60
CA THR A 341 -11.95 28.55 1.09
C THR A 341 -11.44 29.10 -0.24
N VAL A 342 -10.16 28.89 -0.52
CA VAL A 342 -9.49 29.32 -1.76
C VAL A 342 -8.61 28.21 -2.32
N ASN A 343 -8.15 28.40 -3.55
CA ASN A 343 -7.30 27.46 -4.29
C ASN A 343 -7.93 26.06 -4.34
N LEU A 344 -9.25 26.02 -4.58
CA LEU A 344 -10.00 24.78 -4.67
C LEU A 344 -9.61 24.04 -5.95
N VAL A 345 -9.11 22.82 -5.81
CA VAL A 345 -8.68 21.98 -6.93
C VAL A 345 -9.32 20.60 -6.79
N LEU A 346 -10.12 20.24 -7.79
CA LEU A 346 -10.62 18.89 -8.02
C LEU A 346 -9.68 18.19 -9.01
N SER A 347 -9.11 17.08 -8.59
CA SER A 347 -8.06 16.38 -9.34
C SER A 347 -8.21 14.87 -9.26
N GLU A 348 -7.59 14.21 -10.23
CA GLU A 348 -7.44 12.76 -10.32
C GLU A 348 -5.95 12.45 -10.51
N THR A 349 -5.52 11.28 -10.04
CA THR A 349 -4.17 10.77 -10.30
C THR A 349 -4.25 9.58 -11.25
N TRP A 350 -3.31 9.51 -12.20
CA TRP A 350 -3.12 8.36 -13.09
C TRP A 350 -1.76 7.75 -12.82
N LEU A 351 -1.72 6.43 -12.68
CA LEU A 351 -0.50 5.66 -12.45
C LEU A 351 -0.37 4.59 -13.53
N ARG A 352 0.79 4.56 -14.20
CA ARG A 352 1.09 3.56 -15.23
C ARG A 352 2.37 2.80 -14.88
N HIS A 353 2.27 1.48 -14.79
CA HIS A 353 3.39 0.58 -14.57
C HIS A 353 3.96 0.17 -15.92
N PHE A 354 5.28 0.03 -15.99
CA PHE A 354 6.00 -0.35 -17.20
C PHE A 354 6.81 -1.60 -16.91
N GLN A 355 6.71 -2.56 -17.82
CA GLN A 355 7.73 -3.57 -17.98
C GLN A 355 8.92 -2.91 -18.68
N ILE A 356 10.09 -2.97 -18.05
CA ILE A 356 11.35 -2.45 -18.59
C ILE A 356 12.28 -3.64 -18.75
N LEU A 357 12.36 -4.15 -19.97
CA LEU A 357 13.23 -5.25 -20.38
C LEU A 357 13.80 -4.94 -21.77
N PRO A 358 15.03 -5.37 -22.08
CA PRO A 358 15.60 -5.21 -23.41
C PRO A 358 14.65 -5.74 -24.49
N ASN A 359 14.37 -4.90 -25.50
CA ASN A 359 13.49 -5.19 -26.63
C ASN A 359 12.03 -5.59 -26.28
N ARG A 360 11.60 -5.44 -25.02
CA ARG A 360 10.23 -5.75 -24.54
C ARG A 360 9.70 -4.71 -23.55
N THR A 361 10.11 -3.45 -23.73
CA THR A 361 9.64 -2.36 -22.87
C THR A 361 8.26 -1.90 -23.32
N HIS A 362 7.26 -2.07 -22.45
CA HIS A 362 5.90 -1.62 -22.69
C HIS A 362 5.14 -1.42 -21.37
N PRO A 363 4.06 -0.64 -21.35
CA PRO A 363 3.18 -0.54 -20.20
C PRO A 363 2.50 -1.87 -19.86
N ASP A 364 2.16 -2.09 -18.59
CA ASP A 364 1.35 -3.25 -18.22
C ASP A 364 -0.01 -3.21 -18.92
N MET A 365 -0.46 -4.37 -19.40
CA MET A 365 -1.67 -4.47 -20.25
C MET A 365 -2.96 -4.22 -19.46
N ASN A 366 -3.02 -4.68 -18.21
CA ASN A 366 -4.19 -4.55 -17.34
C ASN A 366 -3.82 -3.73 -16.12
N MET A 367 -4.50 -2.61 -15.94
CA MET A 367 -4.25 -1.67 -14.85
C MET A 367 -5.57 -1.07 -14.35
N SER A 368 -5.56 -0.50 -13.14
CA SER A 368 -6.69 0.28 -12.67
C SER A 368 -6.76 1.60 -13.45
N ALA A 369 -7.95 1.92 -13.97
CA ALA A 369 -8.17 3.15 -14.72
C ALA A 369 -8.01 4.39 -13.83
N THR A 370 -8.60 4.38 -12.64
CA THR A 370 -8.58 5.50 -11.70
C THR A 370 -8.08 5.08 -10.32
N GLY A 371 -7.48 6.02 -9.61
CA GLY A 371 -7.10 5.89 -8.20
C GLY A 371 -8.11 6.50 -7.25
N GLY A 372 -9.21 7.03 -7.78
CA GLY A 372 -10.17 7.90 -7.12
C GLY A 372 -9.86 9.39 -7.33
N TYR A 373 -10.72 10.23 -6.75
CA TYR A 373 -10.71 11.68 -6.95
C TYR A 373 -10.38 12.41 -5.65
N LEU A 374 -9.77 13.58 -5.78
CA LEU A 374 -9.29 14.40 -4.69
C LEU A 374 -9.79 15.83 -4.84
N LEU A 375 -10.40 16.37 -3.80
CA LEU A 375 -10.69 17.80 -3.68
C LEU A 375 -9.80 18.38 -2.59
N SER A 376 -9.08 19.46 -2.90
CA SER A 376 -8.20 20.12 -1.96
C SER A 376 -8.37 21.63 -1.99
N GLY A 377 -7.93 22.30 -0.93
CA GLY A 377 -7.97 23.76 -0.83
C GLY A 377 -7.36 24.29 0.47
N THR A 378 -7.44 25.61 0.64
CA THR A 378 -6.97 26.30 1.84
C THR A 378 -8.12 27.04 2.51
N VAL A 379 -8.24 26.90 3.83
CA VAL A 379 -9.19 27.66 4.65
C VAL A 379 -8.69 29.07 4.88
N LEU A 380 -9.57 30.06 4.74
CA LEU A 380 -9.32 31.45 5.10
C LEU A 380 -9.94 31.79 6.45
N ALA A 381 -9.48 32.88 7.05
CA ALA A 381 -10.18 33.49 8.17
C ALA A 381 -11.59 33.90 7.70
N ALA A 382 -12.58 33.65 8.55
CA ALA A 382 -13.89 34.27 8.38
C ALA A 382 -13.67 35.79 8.42
N SER A 383 -14.07 36.51 7.36
CA SER A 383 -14.10 37.97 7.42
C SER A 383 -15.11 38.37 8.50
N PRO A 384 -14.80 39.32 9.40
CA PRO A 384 -15.86 39.99 10.12
C PRO A 384 -16.80 40.55 9.06
N LEU A 385 -18.09 40.24 9.17
CA LEU A 385 -19.11 40.86 8.32
C LEU A 385 -18.88 42.37 8.39
N VAL A 386 -18.49 42.98 7.27
CA VAL A 386 -18.52 44.43 7.15
C VAL A 386 -20.00 44.77 7.19
N THR A 387 -20.47 45.16 8.37
CA THR A 387 -21.85 45.57 8.65
C THR A 387 -22.25 46.77 7.85
#